data_AF-A0A7S2XJD6-F1
#
_entry.id   AF-A0A7S2XJD6-F1
#
_cell.length_a   1.000
_cell.length_b   1.000
_cell.length_c   1.000
_cell.angle_alpha   90.00
_cell.angle_beta   90.00
_cell.angle_gamma   90.00
#
_symmetry.space_group_name_H-M   'P 1'
#
loop_
_entity.id
_entity.type
_entity.pdbx_description
1 polymer ?
#
loop_
_entity_poly.entity_id
_entity_poly.type
_entity_poly.pdbx_seq_one_letter_code
_entity_poly.pdbx_strand_id
1 'polypeptide(L)'
;SYIERQHDCQADTQTTVTRDFVMSCISNRQLLLLDRAIEEMYHSSTWGSNGVHRESPNDDCTVSSNSETAKELLLALLDSSSLSLTFAGFVIKWVPLLTRESIHNEVLSVLFSTNMDTCESVSNPLFARCAGVWDDETIHQSQSWILSQSSDAAQSNKSKLRFLLTTCGQHSIHKTTFSQIKPMSDFMPGMSQNHVKACLSIALACSKESMHHDGVPFETTSSRNLLPDWLCLILSIARCGKKYLDLITETVLGLLPSEGWADSVLPPMLLRLYTYYPSMMGLADAKLRGVLLDAVGELQSAWLEWRSPLDDELGEMIVSLGRNPHQRLLISMSEICKRHPLIVIRKLDKLSSSLIADGAVTNRPQAIENRSRVHAVNVLGPASAVIKSKSLKVDIRHWGYDFTEVLWISVLDVLLSSTFLSFLYLILHNLTPVLPYATHTTSTLFFLLKFQTKSFSPVVFGWVFKSSL
;
A
#
# COMPACT_ATOMS: atom_id res chain seq x y z
N SER A 1 19.58 12.82 58.97
CA SER A 1 20.76 12.07 59.43
C SER A 1 21.03 10.75 58.68
N TYR A 2 20.13 10.24 57.83
CA TYR A 2 20.41 9.10 56.92
C TYR A 2 20.72 9.55 55.46
N ILE A 3 20.65 10.86 55.18
CA ILE A 3 20.86 11.46 53.85
C ILE A 3 22.28 12.07 53.70
N GLU A 4 23.04 12.23 54.80
CA GLU A 4 24.37 12.87 54.78
C GLU A 4 25.55 11.88 54.81
N ARG A 5 25.33 10.56 54.77
CA ARG A 5 26.41 9.55 54.79
C ARG A 5 26.65 8.83 53.47
N GLN A 6 26.11 9.32 52.36
CA GLN A 6 26.38 8.77 51.02
C GLN A 6 27.31 9.63 50.15
N HIS A 7 27.84 10.74 50.68
CA HIS A 7 28.75 11.62 49.92
C HIS A 7 30.24 11.26 50.01
N ASP A 8 30.62 10.19 50.73
CA ASP A 8 32.04 9.78 50.90
C ASP A 8 32.43 8.49 50.14
N CYS A 9 31.66 8.08 49.14
CA CYS A 9 32.22 7.24 48.09
C CYS A 9 32.84 8.18 47.06
N GLN A 10 34.17 8.30 47.06
CA GLN A 10 34.91 8.72 45.88
C GLN A 10 34.40 7.87 44.71
N ALA A 11 33.57 8.47 43.87
CA ALA A 11 33.22 7.92 42.59
C ALA A 11 34.53 7.91 41.80
N ASP A 12 35.23 6.78 41.83
CA ASP A 12 35.90 6.32 40.62
C ASP A 12 34.89 6.58 39.51
N THR A 13 35.21 7.50 38.61
CA THR A 13 34.32 7.98 37.56
C THR A 13 33.91 6.78 36.72
N GLN A 14 32.82 6.11 37.12
CA GLN A 14 32.24 5.02 36.37
C GLN A 14 31.75 5.65 35.08
N THR A 15 32.50 5.42 34.01
CA THR A 15 32.22 5.92 32.68
C THR A 15 30.96 5.27 32.09
N THR A 16 30.44 4.21 32.70
CA THR A 16 29.30 3.40 32.24
C THR A 16 28.34 3.09 33.37
N VAL A 17 27.04 3.21 33.12
CA VAL A 17 26.00 2.77 34.05
C VAL A 17 25.77 1.26 33.86
N THR A 18 25.99 0.47 34.92
CA THR A 18 25.88 -1.00 34.86
C THR A 18 24.44 -1.49 35.08
N ARG A 19 24.13 -2.70 34.59
CA ARG A 19 22.82 -3.35 34.80
C ARG A 19 22.40 -3.39 36.27
N ASP A 20 23.32 -3.79 37.14
CA ASP A 20 23.06 -3.94 38.57
C ASP A 20 22.66 -2.61 39.21
N PHE A 21 23.29 -1.51 38.78
CA PHE A 21 22.92 -0.18 39.21
C PHE A 21 21.53 0.23 38.70
N VAL A 22 21.25 0.00 37.42
CA VAL A 22 19.92 0.25 36.83
C VAL A 22 18.84 -0.51 37.59
N MET A 23 19.02 -1.81 37.80
CA MET A 23 18.08 -2.68 38.51
C MET A 23 17.91 -2.25 39.97
N SER A 24 19.00 -1.87 40.66
CA SER A 24 18.94 -1.31 42.02
C SER A 24 18.10 -0.02 42.07
N CYS A 25 18.29 0.90 41.12
CA CYS A 25 17.49 2.12 41.03
C CYS A 25 16.01 1.83 40.75
N ILE A 26 15.70 0.85 39.89
CA ILE A 26 14.31 0.42 39.63
C ILE A 26 13.68 -0.16 40.89
N SER A 27 14.34 -1.12 41.55
CA SER A 27 13.84 -1.77 42.77
C SER A 27 13.62 -0.77 43.92
N ASN A 28 14.49 0.23 44.04
CA ASN A 28 14.39 1.27 45.07
C ASN A 28 13.54 2.48 44.66
N ARG A 29 12.92 2.48 43.46
CA ARG A 29 12.16 3.61 42.89
C ARG A 29 12.95 4.93 42.81
N GLN A 30 14.26 4.84 42.58
CA GLN A 30 15.20 5.96 42.52
C GLN A 30 15.51 6.38 41.07
N LEU A 31 14.49 6.47 40.20
CA LEU A 31 14.70 6.83 38.79
C LEU A 31 15.28 8.24 38.60
N LEU A 32 15.07 9.16 39.56
CA LEU A 32 15.71 10.48 39.55
C LEU A 32 17.22 10.43 39.75
N LEU A 33 17.71 9.46 40.53
CA LEU A 33 19.15 9.24 40.71
C LEU A 33 19.77 8.71 39.41
N LEU A 34 19.09 7.76 38.77
CA LEU A 34 19.48 7.23 37.47
C LEU A 34 19.46 8.32 36.38
N ASP A 35 18.44 9.20 36.38
CA ASP A 35 18.33 10.32 35.43
C ASP A 35 19.55 11.23 35.53
N ARG A 36 19.95 11.63 36.74
CA ARG A 36 21.11 12.49 36.98
C ARG A 36 22.42 11.82 36.57
N ALA A 37 22.60 10.54 36.92
CA ALA A 37 23.81 9.81 36.56
C ALA A 37 23.99 9.73 35.03
N ILE A 38 22.92 9.46 34.29
CA ILE A 38 22.96 9.41 32.83
C ILE A 38 23.14 10.81 32.23
N GLU A 39 22.51 11.84 32.80
CA GLU A 39 22.65 13.22 32.35
C GLU A 39 24.09 13.74 32.52
N GLU A 40 24.73 13.46 33.66
CA GLU A 40 26.13 13.78 33.91
C GLU A 40 27.08 13.06 32.94
N MET A 41 26.84 11.77 32.67
CA MET A 41 27.59 10.98 31.69
C MET A 41 27.40 11.53 30.25
N TYR A 42 26.17 11.87 29.87
CA TYR A 42 25.86 12.39 28.54
C TYR A 42 26.45 13.79 28.31
N HIS A 43 26.46 14.65 29.33
CA HIS A 43 27.07 15.98 29.21
C HIS A 43 28.59 15.95 29.20
N SER A 44 29.21 15.07 29.98
CA SER A 44 30.68 14.91 29.96
C SER A 44 31.20 14.43 28.60
N SER A 45 30.45 13.59 27.88
CA SER A 45 30.80 13.16 26.52
C SER A 45 30.58 14.26 25.47
N THR A 46 29.48 15.02 25.54
CA THR A 46 29.17 16.05 24.54
C THR A 46 30.01 17.33 24.66
N TRP A 47 30.49 17.69 25.85
CA TRP A 47 31.30 18.89 26.05
C TRP A 47 32.76 18.72 25.62
N GLY A 48 33.27 17.49 25.58
CA GLY A 48 34.63 17.19 25.11
C GLY A 48 34.85 17.52 23.62
N SER A 49 33.81 17.37 22.79
CA SER A 49 33.94 17.49 21.32
C SER A 49 33.93 18.93 20.78
N ASN A 50 33.47 19.91 21.57
CA ASN A 50 33.32 21.31 21.11
C ASN A 50 34.47 22.24 21.55
N GLY A 51 35.46 21.74 22.28
CA GLY A 51 36.56 22.52 22.84
C GLY A 51 37.91 22.24 22.18
N VAL A 52 38.30 23.06 21.19
CA VAL A 52 39.67 23.22 20.64
C VAL A 52 40.35 21.93 20.15
N HIS A 53 40.47 21.80 18.82
CA HIS A 53 41.28 20.80 18.11
C HIS A 53 42.59 20.42 18.82
N ARG A 54 42.53 19.41 19.68
CA ARG A 54 43.63 18.52 20.00
C ARG A 54 43.14 17.15 19.56
N GLU A 55 43.66 16.69 18.42
CA GLU A 55 43.53 15.30 17.97
C GLU A 55 44.09 14.41 19.09
N SER A 56 43.20 13.98 19.98
CA SER A 56 43.48 13.02 21.04
C SER A 56 42.92 11.67 20.56
N PRO A 57 43.71 10.60 20.54
CA PRO A 57 43.29 9.28 20.07
C PRO A 57 42.29 8.56 21.02
N ASN A 58 41.54 9.29 21.86
CA ASN A 58 40.67 8.74 22.91
C ASN A 58 39.16 8.88 22.62
N ASP A 59 38.75 9.38 21.45
CA ASP A 59 37.32 9.57 21.13
C ASP A 59 36.52 8.25 21.03
N ASP A 60 37.18 7.11 20.77
CA ASP A 60 36.50 5.80 20.69
C ASP A 60 35.96 5.31 22.05
N CYS A 61 36.55 5.75 23.18
CA CYS A 61 36.17 5.25 24.51
C CYS A 61 34.82 5.80 25.00
N THR A 62 34.43 7.02 24.59
CA THR A 62 33.20 7.68 25.08
C THR A 62 31.96 7.23 24.31
N VAL A 63 32.10 6.99 23.01
CA VAL A 63 31.04 6.41 22.16
C VAL A 63 30.64 5.02 22.66
N SER A 64 31.63 4.21 23.03
CA SER A 64 31.40 2.88 23.58
C SER A 64 30.61 2.89 24.90
N SER A 65 30.80 3.91 25.74
CA SER A 65 30.18 3.94 27.08
C SER A 65 28.69 4.32 27.05
N ASN A 66 28.31 5.23 26.16
CA ASN A 66 26.91 5.61 25.94
C ASN A 66 26.09 4.46 25.36
N SER A 67 26.66 3.72 24.40
CA SER A 67 26.01 2.56 23.82
C SER A 67 25.88 1.39 24.80
N GLU A 68 26.90 1.13 25.64
CA GLU A 68 26.79 0.11 26.68
C GLU A 68 25.69 0.48 27.70
N THR A 69 25.62 1.74 28.11
CA THR A 69 24.54 2.21 29.00
C THR A 69 23.16 2.05 28.36
N ALA A 70 23.01 2.37 27.07
CA ALA A 70 21.76 2.17 26.35
C ALA A 70 21.35 0.69 26.29
N LYS A 71 22.31 -0.21 26.03
CA LYS A 71 22.10 -1.67 26.07
C LYS A 71 21.64 -2.13 27.45
N GLU A 72 22.28 -1.68 28.52
CA GLU A 72 21.89 -2.09 29.88
C GLU A 72 20.50 -1.61 30.28
N LEU A 73 20.10 -0.41 29.84
CA LEU A 73 18.72 0.06 30.01
C LEU A 73 17.69 -0.83 29.28
N LEU A 74 18.00 -1.28 28.07
CA LEU A 74 17.13 -2.18 27.30
C LEU A 74 17.07 -3.57 27.93
N LEU A 75 18.19 -4.11 28.41
CA LEU A 75 18.22 -5.40 29.09
C LEU A 75 17.43 -5.36 30.40
N ALA A 76 17.58 -4.28 31.19
CA ALA A 76 16.78 -4.07 32.39
C ALA A 76 15.29 -3.92 32.10
N LEU A 77 14.92 -3.34 30.94
CA LEU A 77 13.52 -3.27 30.49
C LEU A 77 12.95 -4.68 30.26
N LEU A 78 13.73 -5.56 29.61
CA LEU A 78 13.32 -6.92 29.30
C LEU A 78 13.26 -7.84 30.53
N ASP A 79 14.14 -7.64 31.52
CA ASP A 79 14.13 -8.42 32.77
C ASP A 79 13.00 -8.05 33.73
N SER A 80 12.43 -6.85 33.58
CA SER A 80 11.48 -6.32 34.53
C SER A 80 10.14 -7.05 34.41
N SER A 81 9.90 -7.99 35.33
CA SER A 81 8.67 -8.78 35.43
C SER A 81 7.40 -7.93 35.65
N SER A 82 7.55 -6.68 36.10
CA SER A 82 6.50 -5.68 36.15
C SER A 82 7.00 -4.34 35.59
N LEU A 83 6.76 -4.10 34.30
CA LEU A 83 7.04 -2.83 33.65
C LEU A 83 6.32 -1.67 34.36
N SER A 84 7.07 -0.89 35.16
CA SER A 84 6.55 0.40 35.62
C SER A 84 6.49 1.35 34.42
N LEU A 85 5.34 1.98 34.20
CA LEU A 85 5.16 2.99 33.14
C LEU A 85 6.22 4.10 33.24
N THR A 86 6.66 4.42 34.45
CA THR A 86 7.71 5.41 34.70
C THR A 86 9.06 4.97 34.14
N PHE A 87 9.46 3.70 34.31
CA PHE A 87 10.71 3.20 33.74
C PHE A 87 10.62 3.03 32.22
N ALA A 88 9.48 2.62 31.68
CA ALA A 88 9.27 2.61 30.24
C ALA A 88 9.47 4.02 29.63
N GLY A 89 8.88 5.05 30.24
CA GLY A 89 9.08 6.44 29.85
C GLY A 89 10.54 6.89 29.95
N PHE A 90 11.27 6.40 30.96
CA PHE A 90 12.70 6.64 31.13
C PHE A 90 13.52 6.05 29.98
N VAL A 91 13.27 4.80 29.60
CA VAL A 91 13.95 4.13 28.48
C VAL A 91 13.64 4.83 27.16
N ILE A 92 12.38 5.20 26.91
CA ILE A 92 11.96 5.96 25.72
C ILE A 92 12.68 7.31 25.63
N LYS A 93 12.96 7.97 26.76
CA LYS A 93 13.72 9.23 26.79
C LYS A 93 15.19 9.00 26.45
N TRP A 94 15.86 8.10 27.17
CA TRP A 94 17.33 8.07 27.20
C TRP A 94 17.97 7.21 26.12
N VAL A 95 17.40 6.06 25.76
CA VAL A 95 18.01 5.19 24.74
C VAL A 95 18.21 5.93 23.41
N PRO A 96 17.23 6.67 22.87
CA PRO A 96 17.42 7.45 21.64
C PRO A 96 18.48 8.55 21.76
N LEU A 97 18.64 9.17 22.93
CA LEU A 97 19.63 10.22 23.16
C LEU A 97 21.04 9.65 23.25
N LEU A 98 21.20 8.56 23.99
CA LEU A 98 22.49 7.89 24.18
C LEU A 98 23.05 7.28 22.88
N THR A 99 22.17 6.93 21.94
CA THR A 99 22.52 6.28 20.67
C THR A 99 22.40 7.23 19.47
N ARG A 100 22.38 8.54 19.72
CA ARG A 100 22.04 9.55 18.71
C ARG A 100 23.01 9.62 17.52
N GLU A 101 24.30 9.59 17.83
CA GLU A 101 25.40 9.83 16.87
C GLU A 101 26.10 8.53 16.47
N SER A 102 25.89 7.46 17.23
CA SER A 102 26.48 6.15 16.99
C SER A 102 25.68 5.08 17.72
N ILE A 103 25.49 3.95 17.04
CA ILE A 103 24.79 2.81 17.60
C ILE A 103 25.57 1.52 17.35
N HIS A 104 25.83 0.79 18.43
CA HIS A 104 26.49 -0.51 18.35
C HIS A 104 25.50 -1.62 17.99
N ASN A 105 25.98 -2.62 17.24
CA ASN A 105 25.19 -3.79 16.82
C ASN A 105 24.55 -4.53 18.01
N GLU A 106 25.17 -4.50 19.18
CA GLU A 106 24.64 -5.12 20.39
C GLU A 106 23.34 -4.43 20.85
N VAL A 107 23.28 -3.11 20.80
CA VAL A 107 22.06 -2.35 21.10
C VAL A 107 20.96 -2.70 20.10
N LEU A 108 21.30 -2.72 18.81
CA LEU A 108 20.36 -3.11 17.75
C LEU A 108 19.84 -4.53 17.95
N SER A 109 20.71 -5.47 18.34
CA SER A 109 20.34 -6.87 18.57
C SER A 109 19.32 -7.03 19.71
N VAL A 110 19.40 -6.19 20.75
CA VAL A 110 18.43 -6.18 21.85
C VAL A 110 17.15 -5.48 21.41
N LEU A 111 17.27 -4.31 20.76
CA LEU A 111 16.16 -3.48 20.30
C LEU A 111 15.23 -4.21 19.33
N PHE A 112 15.78 -5.06 18.47
CA PHE A 112 15.05 -5.85 17.48
C PHE A 112 14.86 -7.32 17.87
N SER A 113 15.18 -7.72 19.10
CA SER A 113 14.97 -9.09 19.59
C SER A 113 13.48 -9.46 19.67
N THR A 114 13.16 -10.75 19.59
CA THR A 114 11.79 -11.25 19.81
C THR A 114 11.23 -10.93 21.20
N ASN A 115 12.10 -10.73 22.19
CA ASN A 115 11.67 -10.38 23.55
C ASN A 115 11.04 -8.99 23.61
N MET A 116 11.52 -8.03 22.78
CA MET A 116 10.96 -6.68 22.72
C MET A 116 9.51 -6.64 22.21
N ASP A 117 9.07 -7.66 21.46
CA ASP A 117 7.69 -7.75 20.99
C ASP A 117 6.70 -7.97 22.15
N THR A 118 7.13 -8.56 23.26
CA THR A 118 6.28 -8.69 24.46
C THR A 118 5.98 -7.33 25.11
N CYS A 119 6.75 -6.30 24.77
CA CYS A 119 6.69 -4.94 25.32
C CYS A 119 6.14 -3.94 24.29
N GLU A 120 5.08 -4.28 23.55
CA GLU A 120 4.55 -3.43 22.46
C GLU A 120 4.21 -1.99 22.87
N SER A 121 3.77 -1.80 24.11
CA SER A 121 3.45 -0.47 24.67
C SER A 121 4.67 0.45 24.79
N VAL A 122 5.88 -0.12 24.78
CA VAL A 122 7.16 0.61 24.89
C VAL A 122 7.90 0.63 23.56
N SER A 123 7.91 -0.48 22.82
CA SER A 123 8.68 -0.58 21.56
C SER A 123 8.22 0.41 20.50
N ASN A 124 6.91 0.62 20.34
CA ASN A 124 6.38 1.57 19.36
C ASN A 124 6.77 3.03 19.66
N PRO A 125 6.53 3.57 20.88
CA PRO A 125 7.04 4.90 21.24
C PRO A 125 8.56 5.01 21.15
N LEU A 126 9.29 3.95 21.49
CA LEU A 126 10.76 3.94 21.43
C LEU A 126 11.24 4.10 19.97
N PHE A 127 10.72 3.32 19.03
CA PHE A 127 11.06 3.45 17.60
C PHE A 127 10.72 4.84 17.05
N ALA A 128 9.54 5.38 17.41
CA ALA A 128 9.15 6.73 17.02
C ALA A 128 10.10 7.79 17.57
N ARG A 129 10.59 7.60 18.81
CA ARG A 129 11.56 8.52 19.42
C ARG A 129 12.96 8.37 18.83
N CYS A 130 13.43 7.16 18.55
CA CYS A 130 14.67 6.91 17.81
C CYS A 130 14.65 7.63 16.46
N ALA A 131 13.62 7.41 15.64
CA ALA A 131 13.48 8.06 14.33
C ALA A 131 13.38 9.60 14.40
N GLY A 132 12.96 10.16 15.55
CA GLY A 132 12.89 11.62 15.76
C GLY A 132 14.13 12.26 16.38
N VAL A 133 15.09 11.47 16.89
CA VAL A 133 16.27 11.95 17.62
C VAL A 133 17.58 11.60 16.91
N TRP A 134 17.66 10.40 16.35
CA TRP A 134 18.83 9.92 15.60
C TRP A 134 19.08 10.78 14.38
N ASP A 135 20.36 10.92 14.02
CA ASP A 135 20.73 11.53 12.76
C ASP A 135 20.50 10.57 11.58
N ASP A 136 20.54 11.14 10.36
CA ASP A 136 20.31 10.38 9.13
C ASP A 136 21.33 9.24 8.94
N GLU A 137 22.56 9.43 9.43
CA GLU A 137 23.62 8.42 9.36
C GLU A 137 23.30 7.21 10.25
N THR A 138 22.94 7.44 11.52
CA THR A 138 22.56 6.40 12.47
C THR A 138 21.30 5.66 12.01
N ILE A 139 20.32 6.38 11.44
CA ILE A 139 19.14 5.76 10.82
C ILE A 139 19.57 4.85 9.66
N HIS A 140 20.42 5.34 8.76
CA HIS A 140 20.89 4.56 7.61
C HIS A 140 21.70 3.33 8.04
N GLN A 141 22.60 3.47 9.02
CA GLN A 141 23.36 2.36 9.60
C GLN A 141 22.41 1.30 10.21
N SER A 142 21.41 1.74 10.96
CA SER A 142 20.39 0.85 11.56
C SER A 142 19.58 0.12 10.50
N GLN A 143 19.13 0.82 9.45
CA GLN A 143 18.41 0.21 8.32
C GLN A 143 19.29 -0.83 7.62
N SER A 144 20.55 -0.49 7.30
CA SER A 144 21.50 -1.42 6.68
C SER A 144 21.73 -2.66 7.55
N TRP A 145 21.88 -2.49 8.86
CA TRP A 145 22.01 -3.61 9.79
C TRP A 145 20.78 -4.51 9.78
N ILE A 146 19.56 -3.94 9.88
CA ILE A 146 18.29 -4.70 9.82
C ILE A 146 18.22 -5.56 8.56
N LEU A 147 18.59 -5.00 7.41
CA LEU A 147 18.53 -5.70 6.12
C LEU A 147 19.58 -6.80 6.01
N SER A 148 20.76 -6.61 6.63
CA SER A 148 21.79 -7.65 6.74
C SER A 148 21.34 -8.83 7.61
N GLN A 149 20.46 -8.60 8.59
CA GLN A 149 19.92 -9.60 9.53
C GLN A 149 18.53 -10.13 9.12
N SER A 150 18.14 -9.99 7.86
CA SER A 150 16.78 -10.33 7.39
C SER A 150 16.42 -11.82 7.51
N SER A 151 17.40 -12.71 7.62
CA SER A 151 17.20 -14.16 7.79
C SER A 151 17.39 -14.66 9.23
N ASP A 152 17.74 -13.79 10.18
CA ASP A 152 17.99 -14.20 11.56
C ASP A 152 16.69 -14.39 12.34
N ALA A 153 16.44 -15.62 12.80
CA ALA A 153 15.27 -16.03 13.56
C ALA A 153 15.27 -15.51 15.01
N ALA A 154 16.43 -15.11 15.57
CA ALA A 154 16.51 -14.52 16.90
C ALA A 154 15.95 -13.09 16.97
N GLN A 155 15.68 -12.50 15.81
CA GLN A 155 15.30 -11.11 15.65
C GLN A 155 13.85 -11.00 15.13
N SER A 156 13.07 -10.12 15.73
CA SER A 156 11.67 -9.90 15.39
C SER A 156 11.52 -9.21 14.04
N ASN A 157 10.84 -9.87 13.10
CA ASN A 157 10.42 -9.25 11.85
C ASN A 157 9.41 -8.12 12.07
N LYS A 158 8.56 -8.23 13.09
CA LYS A 158 7.55 -7.21 13.43
C LYS A 158 8.21 -5.90 13.89
N SER A 159 9.19 -5.99 14.79
CA SER A 159 9.95 -4.83 15.26
C SER A 159 10.79 -4.21 14.13
N LYS A 160 11.46 -5.03 13.32
CA LYS A 160 12.18 -4.57 12.11
C LYS A 160 11.26 -3.80 11.17
N LEU A 161 10.10 -4.37 10.83
CA LEU A 161 9.10 -3.78 9.95
C LEU A 161 8.62 -2.42 10.46
N ARG A 162 8.28 -2.34 11.76
CA ARG A 162 7.80 -1.10 12.39
C ARG A 162 8.84 0.02 12.33
N PHE A 163 10.10 -0.29 12.64
CA PHE A 163 11.18 0.70 12.57
C PHE A 163 11.44 1.18 11.14
N LEU A 164 11.46 0.26 10.16
CA LEU A 164 11.59 0.63 8.75
C LEU A 164 10.47 1.58 8.31
N LEU A 165 9.22 1.29 8.65
CA LEU A 165 8.10 2.18 8.33
C LEU A 165 8.19 3.56 8.99
N THR A 166 8.59 3.56 10.26
CA THR A 166 8.68 4.77 11.08
C THR A 166 9.77 5.71 10.54
N THR A 167 10.93 5.16 10.21
CA THR A 167 12.06 5.93 9.66
C THR A 167 11.82 6.44 8.25
N CYS A 168 10.96 5.79 7.47
CA CYS A 168 10.58 6.33 6.17
C CYS A 168 9.71 7.58 6.26
N GLY A 169 9.22 7.97 7.44
CA GLY A 169 8.42 9.20 7.57
C GLY A 169 7.03 9.06 6.93
N GLN A 170 6.52 7.84 6.79
CA GLN A 170 5.12 7.64 6.44
C GLN A 170 4.22 8.03 7.62
N HIS A 171 3.91 9.33 7.70
CA HIS A 171 2.74 9.79 8.44
C HIS A 171 1.50 9.38 7.67
N SER A 172 1.07 8.13 7.85
CA SER A 172 -0.20 7.59 7.37
C SER A 172 -0.40 7.65 5.85
N ILE A 173 -0.39 6.48 5.19
CA ILE A 173 -0.86 6.33 3.79
C ILE A 173 -2.34 6.78 3.66
N HIS A 174 -3.05 7.01 4.77
CA HIS A 174 -4.45 7.44 4.84
C HIS A 174 -4.68 8.93 4.52
N LYS A 175 -3.77 9.59 3.80
CA LYS A 175 -4.04 10.96 3.31
C LYS A 175 -5.32 10.95 2.46
N THR A 176 -6.23 11.85 2.81
CA THR A 176 -7.58 11.95 2.26
C THR A 176 -7.61 12.27 0.76
N THR A 177 -6.49 12.68 0.16
CA THR A 177 -6.36 13.02 -1.26
C THR A 177 -4.99 12.61 -1.82
N PHE A 178 -4.95 11.85 -2.93
CA PHE A 178 -3.71 11.42 -3.59
C PHE A 178 -2.88 12.60 -4.12
N SER A 179 -3.53 13.72 -4.45
CA SER A 179 -2.89 14.96 -4.90
C SER A 179 -1.96 15.62 -3.87
N GLN A 180 -2.06 15.25 -2.59
CA GLN A 180 -1.22 15.78 -1.50
C GLN A 180 -0.07 14.84 -1.10
N ILE A 181 0.10 13.74 -1.83
CA ILE A 181 1.22 12.82 -1.62
C ILE A 181 2.47 13.48 -2.22
N LYS A 182 3.13 14.37 -1.45
CA LYS A 182 4.46 14.88 -1.77
C LYS A 182 5.38 13.69 -2.10
N PRO A 183 6.20 13.73 -3.17
CA PRO A 183 7.26 12.74 -3.38
C PRO A 183 8.04 12.62 -2.07
N MET A 184 8.04 11.43 -1.48
CA MET A 184 8.89 11.17 -0.31
C MET A 184 10.33 11.31 -0.76
N SER A 185 11.18 11.82 0.13
CA SER A 185 12.61 11.51 0.09
C SER A 185 12.78 9.99 -0.04
N ASP A 186 13.79 9.56 -0.80
CA ASP A 186 14.03 8.15 -1.06
C ASP A 186 13.93 7.31 0.23
N PHE A 187 13.14 6.23 0.21
CA PHE A 187 12.96 5.29 1.34
C PHE A 187 14.28 4.93 2.01
N MET A 188 15.31 4.75 1.19
CA MET A 188 16.71 4.66 1.59
C MET A 188 17.57 5.11 0.39
N PRO A 189 18.38 6.17 0.52
CA PRO A 189 19.31 6.57 -0.54
C PRO A 189 20.20 5.40 -0.95
N GLY A 190 20.41 5.19 -2.26
CA GLY A 190 21.30 4.13 -2.74
C GLY A 190 20.80 2.69 -2.54
N MET A 191 19.50 2.47 -2.35
CA MET A 191 18.92 1.13 -2.16
C MET A 191 19.33 0.14 -3.28
N SER A 192 19.92 -1.00 -2.89
CA SER A 192 20.33 -2.08 -3.80
C SER A 192 19.18 -3.08 -4.03
N GLN A 193 19.32 -3.96 -5.03
CA GLN A 193 18.34 -5.05 -5.22
C GLN A 193 18.29 -6.01 -4.02
N ASN A 194 19.42 -6.22 -3.34
CA ASN A 194 19.47 -7.07 -2.15
C ASN A 194 18.68 -6.45 -0.98
N HIS A 195 18.74 -5.13 -0.83
CA HIS A 195 17.93 -4.41 0.15
C HIS A 195 16.43 -4.59 -0.10
N VAL A 196 15.99 -4.51 -1.36
CA VAL A 196 14.58 -4.77 -1.73
C VAL A 196 14.17 -6.19 -1.39
N LYS A 197 14.99 -7.19 -1.72
CA LYS A 197 14.72 -8.59 -1.39
C LYS A 197 14.63 -8.83 0.12
N ALA A 198 15.53 -8.22 0.90
CA ALA A 198 15.53 -8.30 2.35
C ALA A 198 14.26 -7.68 2.96
N CYS A 199 13.88 -6.46 2.53
CA CYS A 199 12.63 -5.83 2.95
C CYS A 199 11.40 -6.67 2.59
N LEU A 200 11.37 -7.22 1.37
CA LEU A 200 10.27 -8.08 0.92
C LEU A 200 10.20 -9.36 1.77
N SER A 201 11.34 -9.96 2.12
CA SER A 201 11.39 -11.12 3.02
C SER A 201 10.81 -10.80 4.39
N ILE A 202 11.21 -9.68 4.99
CA ILE A 202 10.68 -9.21 6.29
C ILE A 202 9.16 -9.00 6.21
N ALA A 203 8.70 -8.27 5.19
CA ALA A 203 7.27 -8.00 4.99
C ALA A 203 6.45 -9.30 4.81
N LEU A 204 6.95 -10.23 3.99
CA LEU A 204 6.27 -11.51 3.76
C LEU A 204 6.28 -12.39 5.00
N ALA A 205 7.34 -12.39 5.81
CA ALA A 205 7.37 -13.10 7.09
C ALA A 205 6.28 -12.56 8.04
N CYS A 206 6.21 -11.23 8.21
CA CYS A 206 5.15 -10.60 9.01
C CYS A 206 3.74 -10.88 8.48
N SER A 207 3.57 -10.97 7.15
CA SER A 207 2.26 -11.28 6.57
C SER A 207 1.77 -12.68 6.95
N LYS A 208 2.68 -13.67 7.02
CA LYS A 208 2.36 -15.04 7.42
C LYS A 208 2.02 -15.13 8.91
N GLU A 209 2.79 -14.46 9.76
CA GLU A 209 2.53 -14.40 11.21
C GLU A 209 1.16 -13.79 11.51
N SER A 210 0.79 -12.72 10.78
CA SER A 210 -0.50 -12.05 10.93
C SER A 210 -1.69 -12.96 10.56
N MET A 211 -1.50 -13.88 9.60
CA MET A 211 -2.55 -14.82 9.20
C MET A 211 -2.80 -15.93 10.22
N HIS A 212 -1.80 -16.28 11.03
CA HIS A 212 -1.92 -17.37 11.99
C HIS A 212 -2.54 -16.95 13.33
N HIS A 213 -2.47 -15.66 13.70
CA HIS A 213 -2.87 -15.21 15.03
C HIS A 213 -4.34 -14.79 15.17
N ASP A 214 -4.97 -14.26 14.11
CA ASP A 214 -6.31 -13.66 14.26
C ASP A 214 -7.46 -14.54 13.77
N GLY A 215 -7.23 -15.62 13.03
CA GLY A 215 -8.31 -16.46 12.47
C GLY A 215 -9.31 -15.72 11.57
N VAL A 216 -9.13 -14.41 11.38
CA VAL A 216 -9.92 -13.55 10.50
C VAL A 216 -9.26 -13.60 9.12
N PRO A 217 -9.90 -14.25 8.14
CA PRO A 217 -9.36 -14.32 6.80
C PRO A 217 -9.38 -12.92 6.19
N PHE A 218 -8.20 -12.36 5.92
CA PHE A 218 -8.00 -11.30 4.92
C PHE A 218 -8.72 -9.93 5.14
N GLU A 219 -9.63 -9.79 6.11
CA GLU A 219 -10.48 -8.61 6.31
C GLU A 219 -9.69 -7.33 6.61
N THR A 220 -8.47 -7.46 7.13
CA THR A 220 -7.57 -6.31 7.39
C THR A 220 -7.03 -5.67 6.11
N THR A 221 -7.10 -6.34 4.96
CA THR A 221 -6.84 -5.71 3.65
C THR A 221 -8.12 -5.25 2.95
N SER A 222 -9.29 -5.65 3.46
CA SER A 222 -10.61 -5.31 2.91
C SER A 222 -11.05 -3.91 3.32
N SER A 223 -10.51 -3.38 4.41
CA SER A 223 -10.87 -2.03 4.86
C SER A 223 -10.39 -0.97 3.85
N ARG A 224 -11.27 0.00 3.56
CA ARG A 224 -11.08 1.06 2.56
C ARG A 224 -9.79 1.87 2.75
N ASN A 225 -9.34 2.02 4.00
CA ASN A 225 -8.21 2.87 4.35
C ASN A 225 -7.11 2.19 5.16
N LEU A 226 -7.37 1.17 5.99
CA LEU A 226 -6.31 0.58 6.84
C LEU A 226 -5.55 -0.46 6.01
N LEU A 227 -4.29 -0.14 5.68
CA LEU A 227 -3.36 -1.09 5.09
C LEU A 227 -2.50 -1.67 6.22
N PRO A 228 -2.22 -2.98 6.21
CA PRO A 228 -1.32 -3.57 7.18
C PRO A 228 0.12 -3.07 6.95
N ASP A 229 0.88 -2.96 8.04
CA ASP A 229 2.27 -2.46 8.05
C ASP A 229 3.15 -3.12 6.97
N TRP A 230 3.05 -4.44 6.81
CA TRP A 230 3.83 -5.18 5.82
C TRP A 230 3.54 -4.72 4.38
N LEU A 231 2.28 -4.37 4.08
CA LEU A 231 1.89 -3.86 2.77
C LEU A 231 2.33 -2.40 2.60
N CYS A 232 2.26 -1.59 3.66
CA CYS A 232 2.80 -0.23 3.67
C CYS A 232 4.28 -0.21 3.30
N LEU A 233 5.08 -1.17 3.82
CA LEU A 233 6.51 -1.28 3.51
C LEU A 233 6.72 -1.59 2.03
N ILE A 234 6.00 -2.57 1.50
CA ILE A 234 6.10 -2.99 0.09
C ILE A 234 5.70 -1.83 -0.85
N LEU A 235 4.61 -1.13 -0.54
CA LEU A 235 4.20 0.06 -1.30
C LEU A 235 5.25 1.17 -1.24
N SER A 236 5.86 1.40 -0.07
CA SER A 236 6.93 2.40 0.09
C SER A 236 8.14 2.11 -0.79
N ILE A 237 8.54 0.83 -0.89
CA ILE A 237 9.67 0.41 -1.73
C ILE A 237 9.31 0.52 -3.21
N ALA A 238 8.11 0.06 -3.60
CA ALA A 238 7.62 0.18 -4.97
C ALA A 238 7.59 1.64 -5.46
N ARG A 239 7.26 2.56 -4.55
CA ARG A 239 7.23 4.00 -4.82
C ARG A 239 8.58 4.58 -5.23
N CYS A 240 9.69 4.00 -4.78
CA CYS A 240 11.04 4.46 -5.10
C CYS A 240 11.45 4.23 -6.57
N GLY A 241 10.62 3.52 -7.34
CA GLY A 241 10.72 3.52 -8.80
C GLY A 241 10.39 2.20 -9.45
N LYS A 242 10.15 2.27 -10.76
CA LYS A 242 9.73 1.14 -11.58
C LYS A 242 10.65 -0.08 -11.44
N LYS A 243 11.97 0.12 -11.38
CA LYS A 243 12.94 -0.99 -11.23
C LYS A 243 12.70 -1.85 -9.98
N TYR A 244 12.24 -1.24 -8.88
CA TYR A 244 11.97 -1.95 -7.64
C TYR A 244 10.58 -2.58 -7.65
N LEU A 245 9.59 -1.90 -8.24
CA LEU A 245 8.26 -2.48 -8.47
C LEU A 245 8.33 -3.73 -9.36
N ASP A 246 9.12 -3.68 -10.44
CA ASP A 246 9.33 -4.81 -11.34
C ASP A 246 9.99 -5.97 -10.58
N LEU A 247 11.02 -5.71 -9.77
CA LEU A 247 11.68 -6.71 -8.93
C LEU A 247 10.74 -7.34 -7.89
N ILE A 248 9.92 -6.53 -7.20
CA ILE A 248 8.90 -7.01 -6.26
C ILE A 248 7.91 -7.91 -7.01
N THR A 249 7.40 -7.45 -8.15
CA THR A 249 6.42 -8.17 -8.96
C THR A 249 6.96 -9.52 -9.41
N GLU A 250 8.18 -9.56 -9.97
CA GLU A 250 8.84 -10.78 -10.42
C GLU A 250 9.06 -11.76 -9.25
N THR A 251 9.56 -11.27 -8.12
CA THR A 251 9.80 -12.10 -6.93
C THR A 251 8.51 -12.72 -6.40
N VAL A 252 7.45 -11.91 -6.31
CA VAL A 252 6.13 -12.37 -5.82
C VAL A 252 5.50 -13.37 -6.78
N LEU A 253 5.57 -13.11 -8.08
CA LEU A 253 5.09 -14.06 -9.10
C LEU A 253 5.87 -15.38 -9.07
N GLY A 254 7.16 -15.35 -8.70
CA GLY A 254 7.98 -16.55 -8.49
C GLY A 254 7.61 -17.35 -7.25
N LEU A 255 7.01 -16.71 -6.24
CA LEU A 255 6.57 -17.34 -4.98
C LEU A 255 5.14 -17.91 -5.02
N LEU A 256 4.36 -17.58 -6.06
CA LEU A 256 3.00 -18.09 -6.19
C LEU A 256 3.01 -19.61 -6.44
N PRO A 257 2.21 -20.40 -5.68
CA PRO A 257 2.11 -21.82 -5.92
C PRO A 257 1.44 -22.11 -7.27
N SER A 258 1.80 -23.25 -7.88
CA SER A 258 1.24 -23.71 -9.15
C SER A 258 -0.20 -24.21 -9.04
N GLU A 259 -0.66 -24.58 -7.84
CA GLU A 259 -1.95 -25.20 -7.57
C GLU A 259 -2.78 -24.36 -6.58
N GLY A 260 -3.54 -23.39 -7.10
CA GLY A 260 -4.52 -22.59 -6.33
C GLY A 260 -3.92 -21.58 -5.34
N TRP A 261 -4.61 -20.46 -5.12
CA TRP A 261 -4.10 -19.35 -4.30
C TRP A 261 -5.06 -18.90 -3.18
N ALA A 262 -6.06 -19.72 -2.85
CA ALA A 262 -7.18 -19.35 -1.98
C ALA A 262 -6.76 -18.84 -0.58
N ASP A 263 -5.57 -19.20 -0.09
CA ASP A 263 -5.03 -18.78 1.21
C ASP A 263 -3.79 -17.87 1.10
N SER A 264 -3.47 -17.37 -0.10
CA SER A 264 -2.26 -16.60 -0.34
C SER A 264 -2.50 -15.09 -0.26
N VAL A 265 -1.68 -14.37 0.51
CA VAL A 265 -1.67 -12.89 0.50
C VAL A 265 -1.13 -12.28 -0.80
N LEU A 266 -0.51 -13.11 -1.65
CA LEU A 266 0.30 -12.64 -2.77
C LEU A 266 -0.55 -12.07 -3.93
N PRO A 267 -1.61 -12.74 -4.43
CA PRO A 267 -2.46 -12.17 -5.48
C PRO A 267 -3.11 -10.82 -5.08
N PRO A 268 -3.71 -10.70 -3.88
CA PRO A 268 -4.24 -9.42 -3.42
C PRO A 268 -3.20 -8.31 -3.26
N MET A 269 -1.98 -8.67 -2.82
CA MET A 269 -0.87 -7.72 -2.72
C MET A 269 -0.47 -7.19 -4.11
N LEU A 270 -0.40 -8.06 -5.13
CA LEU A 270 -0.17 -7.64 -6.52
C LEU A 270 -1.29 -6.72 -7.02
N LEU A 271 -2.55 -7.03 -6.67
CA LEU A 271 -3.69 -6.18 -7.02
C LEU A 271 -3.63 -4.81 -6.34
N ARG A 272 -3.19 -4.74 -5.08
CA ARG A 272 -2.94 -3.48 -4.36
C ARG A 272 -1.81 -2.68 -5.00
N LEU A 273 -0.70 -3.33 -5.34
CA LEU A 273 0.42 -2.69 -6.06
C LEU A 273 -0.04 -2.09 -7.39
N TYR A 274 -0.81 -2.85 -8.18
CA TYR A 274 -1.39 -2.38 -9.43
C TYR A 274 -2.33 -1.19 -9.21
N THR A 275 -3.15 -1.22 -8.16
CA THR A 275 -4.12 -0.16 -7.86
C THR A 275 -3.42 1.15 -7.46
N TYR A 276 -2.32 1.07 -6.71
CA TYR A 276 -1.52 2.22 -6.25
C TYR A 276 -0.55 2.75 -7.30
N TYR A 277 0.05 1.88 -8.13
CA TYR A 277 1.07 2.25 -9.12
C TYR A 277 0.73 1.77 -10.55
N PRO A 278 -0.47 2.09 -11.07
CA PRO A 278 -0.92 1.53 -12.33
C PRO A 278 -0.02 1.88 -13.51
N SER A 279 0.49 3.11 -13.55
CA SER A 279 1.36 3.59 -14.63
C SER A 279 2.77 2.98 -14.60
N MET A 280 3.21 2.44 -13.46
CA MET A 280 4.53 1.82 -13.32
C MET A 280 4.49 0.31 -13.54
N MET A 281 3.38 -0.35 -13.18
CA MET A 281 3.25 -1.81 -13.28
C MET A 281 2.97 -2.26 -14.72
N GLY A 282 3.87 -3.06 -15.29
CA GLY A 282 3.72 -3.54 -16.66
C GLY A 282 2.76 -4.73 -16.78
N LEU A 283 1.62 -4.55 -17.45
CA LEU A 283 0.67 -5.65 -17.75
C LEU A 283 1.02 -6.49 -19.00
N ALA A 284 2.27 -6.44 -19.47
CA ALA A 284 2.70 -7.23 -20.62
C ALA A 284 2.75 -8.74 -20.30
N ASP A 285 3.09 -9.09 -19.06
CA ASP A 285 3.14 -10.47 -18.60
C ASP A 285 1.73 -11.08 -18.52
N ALA A 286 1.53 -12.21 -19.21
CA ALA A 286 0.29 -12.96 -19.18
C ALA A 286 0.01 -13.58 -17.81
N LYS A 287 1.06 -14.03 -17.09
CA LYS A 287 0.93 -14.61 -15.75
C LYS A 287 0.40 -13.57 -14.78
N LEU A 288 1.03 -12.39 -14.73
CA LEU A 288 0.55 -11.28 -13.91
C LEU A 288 -0.91 -10.92 -14.22
N ARG A 289 -1.28 -10.81 -15.50
CA ARG A 289 -2.67 -10.50 -15.89
C ARG A 289 -3.67 -11.52 -15.39
N GLY A 290 -3.35 -12.82 -15.48
CA GLY A 290 -4.17 -13.90 -14.93
C GLY A 290 -4.33 -13.77 -13.42
N VAL A 291 -3.23 -13.59 -12.70
CA VAL A 291 -3.23 -13.44 -11.23
C VAL A 291 -4.09 -12.25 -10.77
N LEU A 292 -3.96 -11.10 -11.43
CA LEU A 292 -4.76 -9.91 -11.11
C LEU A 292 -6.25 -10.13 -11.39
N LEU A 293 -6.56 -10.85 -12.46
CA LEU A 293 -7.94 -11.18 -12.84
C LEU A 293 -8.62 -12.07 -11.80
N ASP A 294 -7.93 -13.13 -11.39
CA ASP A 294 -8.45 -14.06 -10.40
C ASP A 294 -8.61 -13.36 -9.04
N ALA A 295 -7.62 -12.56 -8.63
CA ALA A 295 -7.69 -11.75 -7.41
C ALA A 295 -8.87 -10.75 -7.41
N VAL A 296 -9.19 -10.15 -8.55
CA VAL A 296 -10.38 -9.28 -8.70
C VAL A 296 -11.67 -10.08 -8.56
N GLY A 297 -11.72 -11.30 -9.10
CA GLY A 297 -12.86 -12.20 -8.94
C GLY A 297 -13.12 -12.55 -7.48
N GLU A 298 -12.06 -12.88 -6.73
CA GLU A 298 -12.15 -13.24 -5.31
C GLU A 298 -12.45 -12.04 -4.39
N LEU A 299 -11.86 -10.87 -4.66
CA LEU A 299 -11.95 -9.68 -3.81
C LEU A 299 -12.93 -8.62 -4.31
N GLN A 300 -13.87 -8.98 -5.18
CA GLN A 300 -14.68 -8.03 -5.94
C GLN A 300 -15.29 -6.91 -5.09
N SER A 301 -15.97 -7.25 -4.00
CA SER A 301 -16.66 -6.29 -3.13
C SER A 301 -15.69 -5.27 -2.51
N ALA A 302 -14.60 -5.75 -1.91
CA ALA A 302 -13.59 -4.90 -1.28
C ALA A 302 -12.83 -4.06 -2.32
N TRP A 303 -12.42 -4.68 -3.42
CA TRP A 303 -11.60 -4.05 -4.45
C TRP A 303 -12.27 -2.86 -5.12
N LEU A 304 -13.59 -2.91 -5.33
CA LEU A 304 -14.34 -1.77 -5.87
C LEU A 304 -14.23 -0.52 -4.99
N GLU A 305 -14.04 -0.68 -3.68
CA GLU A 305 -13.91 0.42 -2.72
C GLU A 305 -12.48 0.97 -2.57
N TRP A 306 -11.46 0.22 -3.01
CA TRP A 306 -10.06 0.62 -2.88
C TRP A 306 -9.77 1.88 -3.67
N ARG A 307 -8.92 2.78 -3.20
CA ARG A 307 -8.62 3.99 -3.97
C ARG A 307 -7.43 3.79 -4.91
N SER A 308 -7.51 4.40 -6.09
CA SER A 308 -6.43 4.51 -7.07
C SER A 308 -6.10 5.97 -7.37
N PRO A 309 -4.84 6.34 -7.62
CA PRO A 309 -4.49 7.67 -8.10
C PRO A 309 -5.20 8.08 -9.40
N LEU A 310 -5.60 7.10 -10.22
CA LEU A 310 -6.32 7.35 -11.48
C LEU A 310 -7.83 7.54 -11.28
N ASP A 311 -8.38 7.31 -10.08
CA ASP A 311 -9.83 7.34 -9.86
C ASP A 311 -10.44 8.74 -10.10
N ASP A 312 -9.74 9.78 -9.66
CA ASP A 312 -10.16 11.18 -9.81
C ASP A 312 -10.01 11.63 -11.26
N GLU A 313 -8.86 11.36 -11.87
CA GLU A 313 -8.56 11.67 -13.28
C GLU A 313 -9.58 11.01 -14.22
N LEU A 314 -9.86 9.71 -14.02
CA LEU A 314 -10.89 8.99 -14.77
C LEU A 314 -12.28 9.58 -14.56
N GLY A 315 -12.62 9.96 -13.34
CA GLY A 315 -13.89 10.61 -13.03
C GLY A 315 -14.06 11.92 -13.81
N GLU A 316 -13.04 12.77 -13.79
CA GLU A 316 -13.02 14.04 -14.51
C GLU A 316 -13.04 13.84 -16.03
N MET A 317 -12.31 12.86 -16.56
CA MET A 317 -12.32 12.51 -17.98
C MET A 317 -13.72 12.06 -18.42
N ILE A 318 -14.38 11.19 -17.66
CA ILE A 318 -15.74 10.72 -17.98
C ILE A 318 -16.74 11.88 -17.98
N VAL A 319 -16.69 12.76 -16.98
CA VAL A 319 -17.57 13.94 -16.92
C VAL A 319 -17.27 14.92 -18.07
N SER A 320 -15.98 15.12 -18.38
CA SER A 320 -15.54 15.99 -19.47
C SER A 320 -15.96 15.45 -20.83
N LEU A 321 -15.91 14.12 -21.04
CA LEU A 321 -16.40 13.46 -22.25
C LEU A 321 -17.90 13.70 -22.44
N GLY A 322 -18.69 13.61 -21.37
CA GLY A 322 -20.12 13.87 -21.40
C GLY A 322 -20.48 15.33 -21.71
N ARG A 323 -19.63 16.28 -21.31
CA ARG A 323 -19.86 17.72 -21.54
C ARG A 323 -19.34 18.19 -22.91
N ASN A 324 -18.14 17.75 -23.28
CA ASN A 324 -17.41 18.20 -24.46
C ASN A 324 -16.62 17.01 -25.06
N PRO A 325 -17.21 16.24 -25.99
CA PRO A 325 -16.59 15.05 -26.57
C PRO A 325 -15.50 15.43 -27.59
N HIS A 326 -14.40 16.01 -27.12
CA HIS A 326 -13.26 16.37 -27.95
C HIS A 326 -12.41 15.15 -28.30
N GLN A 327 -12.03 15.01 -29.58
CA GLN A 327 -11.23 13.87 -30.10
C GLN A 327 -9.96 13.57 -29.29
N ARG A 328 -9.26 14.60 -28.78
CA ARG A 328 -8.06 14.43 -27.95
C ARG A 328 -8.36 13.72 -26.62
N LEU A 329 -9.48 14.07 -25.98
CA LEU A 329 -9.91 13.45 -24.73
C LEU A 329 -10.32 11.98 -24.95
N LEU A 330 -10.93 11.68 -26.11
CA LEU A 330 -11.26 10.30 -26.50
C LEU A 330 -10.02 9.43 -26.61
N ILE A 331 -8.98 9.95 -27.29
CA ILE A 331 -7.71 9.23 -27.47
C ILE A 331 -7.07 8.98 -26.11
N SER A 332 -7.01 10.00 -25.23
CA SER A 332 -6.47 9.84 -23.88
C SER A 332 -7.23 8.79 -23.07
N MET A 333 -8.57 8.82 -23.09
CA MET A 333 -9.39 7.83 -22.39
C MET A 333 -9.18 6.42 -22.96
N SER A 334 -9.21 6.26 -24.29
CA SER A 334 -8.95 4.98 -24.97
C SER A 334 -7.59 4.41 -24.59
N GLU A 335 -6.54 5.24 -24.56
CA GLU A 335 -5.20 4.82 -24.15
C GLU A 335 -5.16 4.36 -22.69
N ILE A 336 -5.83 5.07 -21.78
CA ILE A 336 -5.93 4.65 -20.37
C ILE A 336 -6.71 3.35 -20.23
N CYS A 337 -7.77 3.14 -21.02
CA CYS A 337 -8.56 1.92 -21.00
C CYS A 337 -7.78 0.70 -21.48
N LYS A 338 -6.96 0.88 -22.53
CA LYS A 338 -6.04 -0.17 -23.01
C LYS A 338 -4.97 -0.50 -21.97
N ARG A 339 -4.42 0.51 -21.29
CA ARG A 339 -3.33 0.35 -20.32
C ARG A 339 -3.79 -0.14 -18.95
N HIS A 340 -4.95 0.30 -18.49
CA HIS A 340 -5.44 0.09 -17.12
C HIS A 340 -6.90 -0.41 -17.06
N PRO A 341 -7.25 -1.51 -17.77
CA PRO A 341 -8.64 -1.96 -17.92
C PRO A 341 -9.31 -2.27 -16.58
N LEU A 342 -8.57 -2.86 -15.63
CA LEU A 342 -9.08 -3.17 -14.29
C LEU A 342 -9.42 -1.90 -13.47
N ILE A 343 -8.77 -0.75 -13.70
CA ILE A 343 -9.15 0.46 -12.96
C ILE A 343 -10.38 1.09 -13.61
N VAL A 344 -10.44 1.09 -14.94
CA VAL A 344 -11.57 1.66 -15.69
C VAL A 344 -12.86 0.90 -15.41
N ILE A 345 -12.82 -0.43 -15.27
CA ILE A 345 -14.02 -1.22 -15.00
C ILE A 345 -14.70 -0.83 -13.68
N ARG A 346 -13.94 -0.28 -12.72
CA ARG A 346 -14.48 0.24 -11.45
C ARG A 346 -15.34 1.49 -11.63
N LYS A 347 -15.31 2.12 -12.81
CA LYS A 347 -16.10 3.30 -13.19
C LYS A 347 -17.24 2.98 -14.16
N LEU A 348 -17.55 1.69 -14.35
CA LEU A 348 -18.65 1.27 -15.23
C LEU A 348 -20.00 1.88 -14.82
N ASP A 349 -20.23 2.06 -13.53
CA ASP A 349 -21.40 2.75 -12.98
C ASP A 349 -21.49 4.19 -13.51
N LYS A 350 -20.40 4.96 -13.40
CA LYS A 350 -20.32 6.35 -13.89
C LYS A 350 -20.44 6.44 -15.40
N LEU A 351 -19.78 5.54 -16.13
CA LEU A 351 -19.91 5.43 -17.59
C LEU A 351 -21.36 5.15 -17.99
N SER A 352 -22.00 4.17 -17.33
CA SER A 352 -23.40 3.82 -17.56
C SER A 352 -24.32 5.00 -17.24
N SER A 353 -24.17 5.65 -16.09
CA SER A 353 -24.96 6.83 -15.73
C SER A 353 -24.76 7.98 -16.72
N SER A 354 -23.56 8.18 -17.24
CA SER A 354 -23.30 9.20 -18.27
C SER A 354 -24.01 8.89 -19.57
N LEU A 355 -24.04 7.62 -20.01
CA LEU A 355 -24.77 7.20 -21.21
C LEU A 355 -26.29 7.32 -21.03
N ILE A 356 -26.81 6.94 -19.85
CA ILE A 356 -28.23 7.10 -19.50
C ILE A 356 -28.61 8.58 -19.53
N ALA A 357 -27.82 9.44 -18.88
CA ALA A 357 -28.08 10.88 -18.84
C ALA A 357 -28.02 11.50 -20.24
N ASP A 358 -27.09 11.07 -21.09
CA ASP A 358 -26.96 11.54 -22.47
C ASP A 358 -28.18 11.16 -23.33
N GLY A 359 -28.64 9.90 -23.25
CA GLY A 359 -29.82 9.41 -24.00
C GLY A 359 -31.17 9.89 -23.44
N ALA A 360 -31.21 10.42 -22.22
CA ALA A 360 -32.42 10.96 -21.61
C ALA A 360 -32.71 12.43 -21.95
N VAL A 361 -31.81 13.12 -22.68
CA VAL A 361 -31.99 14.54 -23.00
C VAL A 361 -33.05 14.72 -24.08
N THR A 362 -34.19 15.32 -23.72
CA THR A 362 -35.33 15.51 -24.62
C THR A 362 -35.35 16.87 -25.33
N ASN A 363 -34.56 17.85 -24.87
CA ASN A 363 -34.48 19.20 -25.45
C ASN A 363 -33.04 19.74 -25.35
N ARG A 364 -32.30 19.78 -26.47
CA ARG A 364 -31.02 20.48 -26.56
C ARG A 364 -31.15 21.75 -27.40
N PRO A 365 -30.58 22.90 -26.98
CA PRO A 365 -30.57 24.11 -27.79
C PRO A 365 -29.91 23.81 -29.15
N GLN A 366 -30.58 24.21 -30.23
CA GLN A 366 -30.33 23.82 -31.63
C GLN A 366 -28.95 24.20 -32.20
N ALA A 367 -28.06 24.83 -31.42
CA ALA A 367 -26.84 25.45 -31.91
C ALA A 367 -25.56 24.60 -31.75
N ILE A 368 -25.56 23.51 -30.98
CA ILE A 368 -24.37 22.67 -30.81
C ILE A 368 -24.45 21.50 -31.80
N GLU A 369 -23.75 21.71 -32.93
CA GLU A 369 -23.28 20.77 -33.97
C GLU A 369 -24.20 19.59 -34.34
N ASN A 370 -24.84 19.73 -35.50
CA ASN A 370 -25.67 18.74 -36.22
C ASN A 370 -24.93 17.50 -36.74
N ARG A 371 -23.73 17.19 -36.25
CA ARG A 371 -23.12 15.89 -36.57
C ARG A 371 -23.54 14.93 -35.47
N SER A 372 -24.11 13.80 -35.87
CA SER A 372 -24.31 12.62 -35.02
C SER A 372 -25.60 12.58 -34.16
N ARG A 373 -26.74 13.01 -34.71
CA ARG A 373 -28.07 12.71 -34.13
C ARG A 373 -28.78 11.67 -34.99
N VAL A 374 -29.12 10.52 -34.41
CA VAL A 374 -29.85 9.45 -35.10
C VAL A 374 -31.28 9.43 -34.57
N HIS A 375 -32.23 9.84 -35.40
CA HIS A 375 -33.65 9.64 -35.12
C HIS A 375 -34.00 8.17 -35.39
N ALA A 376 -34.22 7.40 -34.34
CA ALA A 376 -34.72 6.05 -34.47
C ALA A 376 -36.21 6.08 -34.87
N VAL A 377 -36.54 5.48 -36.01
CA VAL A 377 -37.92 5.07 -36.29
C VAL A 377 -38.18 3.85 -35.44
N ASN A 378 -39.19 3.91 -34.57
CA ASN A 378 -39.56 2.83 -33.65
C ASN A 378 -39.82 1.54 -34.45
N VAL A 379 -38.87 0.60 -34.46
CA VAL A 379 -39.04 -0.67 -35.16
C VAL A 379 -39.96 -1.52 -34.28
N LEU A 380 -41.21 -1.69 -34.71
CA LEU A 380 -42.20 -2.51 -34.02
C LEU A 380 -41.82 -4.00 -34.12
N GLY A 381 -40.88 -4.44 -33.28
CA GLY A 381 -40.61 -5.85 -33.01
C GLY A 381 -39.15 -6.30 -33.14
N PRO A 382 -38.84 -7.53 -32.66
CA PRO A 382 -37.50 -8.10 -32.73
C PRO A 382 -36.99 -8.22 -34.16
N ALA A 383 -35.77 -7.74 -34.41
CA ALA A 383 -35.05 -7.99 -35.64
C ALA A 383 -34.59 -9.45 -35.70
N SER A 384 -34.66 -10.09 -36.86
CA SER A 384 -34.17 -11.46 -37.03
C SER A 384 -32.77 -11.44 -37.64
N ALA A 385 -31.79 -11.99 -36.92
CA ALA A 385 -30.43 -12.18 -37.41
C ALA A 385 -30.18 -13.66 -37.70
N VAL A 386 -29.65 -13.99 -38.88
CA VAL A 386 -29.29 -15.38 -39.23
C VAL A 386 -27.78 -15.57 -39.07
N ILE A 387 -27.38 -16.49 -38.20
CA ILE A 387 -25.96 -16.83 -37.96
C ILE A 387 -25.81 -18.34 -38.11
N LYS A 388 -24.98 -18.78 -39.07
CA LYS A 388 -24.67 -20.20 -39.30
C LYS A 388 -25.92 -21.08 -39.30
N SER A 389 -26.93 -20.66 -40.08
CA SER A 389 -28.21 -21.36 -40.26
C SER A 389 -29.14 -21.38 -39.05
N LYS A 390 -28.85 -20.64 -37.98
CA LYS A 390 -29.76 -20.42 -36.84
C LYS A 390 -30.30 -18.99 -36.88
N SER A 391 -31.62 -18.81 -36.73
CA SER A 391 -32.22 -17.48 -36.57
C SER A 391 -32.24 -17.09 -35.09
N LEU A 392 -31.76 -15.89 -34.81
CA LEU A 392 -31.79 -15.25 -33.51
C LEU A 392 -32.75 -14.06 -33.61
N LYS A 393 -33.71 -13.98 -32.69
CA LYS A 393 -34.53 -12.79 -32.49
C LYS A 393 -33.76 -11.82 -31.60
N VAL A 394 -33.55 -10.60 -32.08
CA VAL A 394 -32.84 -9.52 -31.41
C VAL A 394 -33.85 -8.43 -31.11
N ASP A 395 -34.20 -8.27 -29.84
CA ASP A 395 -34.98 -7.10 -29.41
C ASP A 395 -34.09 -5.86 -29.44
N ILE A 396 -34.47 -4.89 -30.26
CA ILE A 396 -33.77 -3.60 -30.37
C ILE A 396 -34.47 -2.63 -29.42
N ARG A 397 -33.82 -2.27 -28.32
CA ARG A 397 -34.27 -1.18 -27.44
C ARG A 397 -33.52 0.11 -27.79
N HIS A 398 -34.27 1.15 -28.13
CA HIS A 398 -33.70 2.47 -28.43
C HIS A 398 -33.56 3.31 -27.15
N TRP A 399 -32.43 4.01 -27.01
CA TRP A 399 -32.12 4.86 -25.86
C TRP A 399 -32.35 6.35 -26.17
N GLY A 400 -33.58 6.69 -26.56
CA GLY A 400 -34.00 8.08 -26.79
C GLY A 400 -33.88 8.57 -28.25
N TYR A 401 -34.28 9.82 -28.46
CA TYR A 401 -34.38 10.47 -29.79
C TYR A 401 -33.18 11.37 -30.14
N ASP A 402 -32.38 11.76 -29.15
CA ASP A 402 -31.19 12.60 -29.25
C ASP A 402 -30.10 12.06 -28.31
N PHE A 403 -28.99 11.58 -28.85
CA PHE A 403 -27.80 11.17 -28.09
C PHE A 403 -26.53 11.68 -28.77
N THR A 404 -25.43 11.75 -28.03
CA THR A 404 -24.14 12.22 -28.54
C THR A 404 -23.37 11.03 -29.13
N GLU A 405 -23.48 10.74 -30.42
CA GLU A 405 -22.82 9.57 -31.05
C GLU A 405 -21.33 9.50 -30.71
N VAL A 406 -20.63 10.65 -30.68
CA VAL A 406 -19.21 10.70 -30.33
C VAL A 406 -18.97 10.18 -28.91
N LEU A 407 -19.81 10.52 -27.93
CA LEU A 407 -19.71 10.00 -26.56
C LEU A 407 -19.96 8.49 -26.54
N TRP A 408 -21.00 8.02 -27.22
CA TRP A 408 -21.38 6.61 -27.26
C TRP A 408 -20.31 5.76 -27.95
N ILE A 409 -19.82 6.18 -29.12
CA ILE A 409 -18.70 5.54 -29.82
C ILE A 409 -17.46 5.55 -28.93
N SER A 410 -17.20 6.63 -28.20
CA SER A 410 -16.01 6.69 -27.33
C SER A 410 -16.09 5.73 -26.16
N VAL A 411 -17.25 5.64 -25.49
CA VAL A 411 -17.45 4.68 -24.41
C VAL A 411 -17.44 3.26 -24.98
N LEU A 412 -18.00 3.03 -26.16
CA LEU A 412 -17.89 1.74 -26.84
C LEU A 412 -16.45 1.42 -27.19
N ASP A 413 -15.66 2.29 -27.80
CA ASP A 413 -14.24 2.06 -28.12
C ASP A 413 -13.41 1.76 -26.88
N VAL A 414 -13.77 2.37 -25.74
CA VAL A 414 -13.22 2.04 -24.41
C VAL A 414 -13.56 0.60 -24.02
N LEU A 415 -14.84 0.23 -24.07
CA LEU A 415 -15.35 -1.11 -23.72
C LEU A 415 -14.90 -2.19 -24.72
N LEU A 416 -14.66 -1.82 -25.97
CA LEU A 416 -14.29 -2.69 -27.09
C LEU A 416 -12.79 -2.76 -27.31
N SER A 417 -12.00 -2.03 -26.52
CA SER A 417 -10.56 -2.23 -26.50
C SER A 417 -10.29 -3.71 -26.19
N SER A 418 -9.51 -4.36 -27.06
CA SER A 418 -9.33 -5.83 -27.07
C SER A 418 -8.91 -6.41 -25.72
N THR A 419 -8.15 -5.65 -24.93
CA THR A 419 -7.84 -5.97 -23.54
C THR A 419 -9.10 -5.99 -22.69
N PHE A 420 -9.91 -4.92 -22.69
CA PHE A 420 -11.13 -4.81 -21.88
C PHE A 420 -12.15 -5.91 -22.16
N LEU A 421 -12.35 -6.34 -23.41
CA LEU A 421 -13.26 -7.45 -23.75
C LEU A 421 -12.83 -8.79 -23.15
N SER A 422 -11.54 -9.11 -23.19
CA SER A 422 -11.01 -10.32 -22.53
C SER A 422 -11.19 -10.26 -21.01
N PHE A 423 -11.00 -9.08 -20.40
CA PHE A 423 -11.21 -8.86 -18.97
C PHE A 423 -12.70 -8.92 -18.58
N LEU A 424 -13.57 -8.26 -19.33
CA LEU A 424 -15.02 -8.23 -19.10
C LEU A 424 -15.63 -9.62 -19.26
N TYR A 425 -15.21 -10.38 -20.27
CA TYR A 425 -15.64 -11.76 -20.46
C TYR A 425 -15.28 -12.65 -19.26
N LEU A 426 -14.04 -12.53 -18.74
CA LEU A 426 -13.61 -13.32 -17.59
C LEU A 426 -14.35 -12.96 -16.31
N ILE A 427 -14.57 -11.66 -16.07
CA ILE A 427 -15.35 -11.16 -14.93
C ILE A 427 -16.80 -11.62 -15.04
N LEU A 428 -17.46 -11.46 -16.19
CA LEU A 428 -18.84 -11.93 -16.41
C LEU A 428 -19.00 -13.46 -16.31
N HIS A 429 -17.99 -14.22 -16.73
CA HIS A 429 -17.96 -15.68 -16.64
C HIS A 429 -17.73 -16.17 -15.20
N ASN A 430 -16.93 -15.46 -14.40
CA ASN A 430 -16.75 -15.75 -12.97
C ASN A 430 -17.89 -15.21 -12.09
N LEU A 431 -18.70 -14.28 -12.59
CA LEU A 431 -19.92 -13.75 -11.95
C LEU A 431 -21.13 -14.68 -12.05
N THR A 432 -21.12 -15.68 -12.94
CA THR A 432 -22.30 -16.50 -13.22
C THR A 432 -22.76 -17.43 -12.07
N PRO A 433 -21.91 -17.89 -11.12
CA PRO A 433 -22.36 -18.69 -9.99
C PRO A 433 -22.76 -17.90 -8.73
N VAL A 434 -22.51 -16.58 -8.63
CA VAL A 434 -22.63 -15.81 -7.35
C VAL A 434 -23.90 -14.95 -7.25
N LEU A 435 -24.83 -15.03 -8.21
CA LEU A 435 -26.13 -14.34 -8.13
C LEU A 435 -27.30 -15.31 -7.88
N PRO A 436 -27.45 -15.93 -6.69
CA PRO A 436 -28.76 -16.35 -6.22
C PRO A 436 -29.40 -15.14 -5.49
N TYR A 437 -30.58 -14.73 -5.91
CA TYR A 437 -31.41 -13.69 -5.26
C TYR A 437 -30.98 -12.22 -5.46
N ALA A 438 -31.17 -11.71 -6.69
CA ALA A 438 -31.53 -10.32 -6.89
C ALA A 438 -32.88 -10.25 -7.60
N THR A 439 -33.95 -10.53 -6.85
CA THR A 439 -35.31 -10.20 -7.28
C THR A 439 -35.45 -8.69 -7.30
N HIS A 440 -35.78 -8.18 -8.48
CA HIS A 440 -35.95 -6.77 -8.87
C HIS A 440 -34.67 -6.02 -9.30
N THR A 441 -34.54 -5.92 -10.64
CA THR A 441 -33.68 -5.01 -11.41
C THR A 441 -32.16 -5.15 -11.25
N THR A 442 -31.63 -6.34 -11.52
CA THR A 442 -30.23 -6.48 -11.96
C THR A 442 -30.17 -6.45 -13.49
N SER A 443 -29.78 -5.31 -14.05
CA SER A 443 -29.50 -5.15 -15.48
C SER A 443 -28.14 -5.76 -15.80
N THR A 444 -28.10 -7.01 -16.26
CA THR A 444 -26.88 -7.62 -16.79
C THR A 444 -26.62 -7.11 -18.21
N LEU A 445 -25.45 -6.51 -18.42
CA LEU A 445 -25.05 -5.87 -19.68
C LEU A 445 -24.34 -6.90 -20.58
N PHE A 446 -25.03 -7.43 -21.59
CA PHE A 446 -24.44 -8.33 -22.59
C PHE A 446 -24.11 -7.57 -23.88
N PHE A 447 -22.83 -7.54 -24.25
CA PHE A 447 -22.38 -7.14 -25.57
C PHE A 447 -22.31 -8.35 -26.51
N LEU A 448 -23.14 -8.36 -27.56
CA LEU A 448 -22.98 -9.28 -28.69
C LEU A 448 -22.46 -8.47 -29.88
N LEU A 449 -21.18 -8.62 -30.20
CA LEU A 449 -20.60 -8.09 -31.44
C LEU A 449 -20.26 -9.23 -32.38
N LYS A 450 -20.86 -9.20 -33.57
CA LYS A 450 -20.46 -10.06 -34.68
C LYS A 450 -19.79 -9.18 -35.73
N PHE A 451 -18.47 -9.28 -35.84
CA PHE A 451 -17.75 -8.73 -36.99
C PHE A 451 -17.94 -9.66 -38.19
N GLN A 452 -18.38 -9.09 -39.33
CA GLN A 452 -18.10 -9.68 -40.63
C GLN A 452 -17.70 -8.60 -41.62
N THR A 453 -16.53 -8.79 -42.22
CA THR A 453 -15.87 -7.92 -43.17
C THR A 453 -16.60 -7.92 -44.52
N LYS A 454 -16.52 -6.77 -45.20
CA LYS A 454 -16.88 -6.49 -46.61
C LYS A 454 -18.37 -6.50 -46.97
N SER A 455 -19.07 -5.42 -46.62
CA SER A 455 -19.90 -4.61 -47.54
C SER A 455 -20.74 -3.62 -46.74
N PHE A 456 -20.87 -2.39 -47.23
CA PHE A 456 -21.67 -1.30 -46.66
C PHE A 456 -23.09 -1.77 -46.27
N SER A 457 -23.36 -1.82 -44.97
CA SER A 457 -24.70 -1.90 -44.37
C SER A 457 -24.63 -1.23 -42.99
N PRO A 458 -25.67 -0.49 -42.55
CA PRO A 458 -25.61 0.25 -41.28
C PRO A 458 -25.45 -0.69 -40.10
N VAL A 459 -24.53 -0.35 -39.20
CA VAL A 459 -24.31 -1.07 -37.93
C VAL A 459 -25.56 -0.88 -37.06
N VAL A 460 -26.34 -1.94 -36.89
CA VAL A 460 -27.44 -1.98 -35.92
C VAL A 460 -26.89 -2.43 -34.58
N PHE A 461 -26.88 -1.53 -33.60
CA PHE A 461 -26.54 -1.85 -32.22
C PHE A 461 -27.78 -2.44 -31.52
N GLY A 462 -27.66 -3.67 -31.02
CA GLY A 462 -28.72 -4.36 -30.27
C GLY A 462 -28.22 -4.82 -28.91
N TRP A 463 -28.98 -4.54 -27.86
CA TRP A 463 -28.73 -5.02 -26.50
C TRP A 463 -29.63 -6.24 -26.24
N VAL A 464 -29.05 -7.38 -25.89
CA VAL A 464 -29.83 -8.57 -25.54
C VAL A 464 -30.02 -8.61 -24.03
N PHE A 465 -31.23 -8.27 -23.57
CA PHE A 465 -31.66 -8.60 -22.22
C PHE A 465 -32.13 -10.05 -22.21
N LYS A 466 -31.42 -10.94 -21.53
CA LYS A 466 -31.94 -12.28 -21.25
C LYS A 466 -32.89 -12.17 -20.06
N SER A 467 -34.20 -12.03 -20.30
CA SER A 467 -35.18 -12.32 -19.25
C SER A 467 -35.32 -13.83 -19.16
N SER A 468 -34.86 -14.43 -18.06
CA SER A 468 -35.38 -15.74 -17.66
C SER A 468 -36.83 -15.54 -17.25
N LEU A 469 -37.75 -16.10 -18.03
CA LEU A 469 -39.07 -16.48 -17.55
C LEU A 469 -38.94 -17.80 -16.78
#